data_AF-A0A939L5N7-F1
#
_entry.id   AF-A0A939L5N7-F1
#
_cell.length_a   1.000
_cell.length_b   1.000
_cell.length_c   1.000
_cell.angle_alpha   90.00
_cell.angle_beta   90.00
_cell.angle_gamma   90.00
#
_symmetry.space_group_name_H-M   'P 1'
#
loop_
_entity.id
_entity.type
_entity.pdbx_description
1 polymer ?
#
loop_
_entity_poly.entity_id
_entity_poly.type
_entity_poly.pdbx_seq_one_letter_code
_entity_poly.pdbx_strand_id
1 'polypeptide(L)'
;MRRFRTRRAIAATAVALAAVLGAGGWTADTQTAVTGPPPGSAAWTADDTLGLRPPDPATASPAEVAAFFAGLTPERQDALAARHPLVVGNLDGAPVRLRYRANALALAAERARELARATDPALTPQDHEAARTRAERYRTLLDGGRQVLAFDPRGRGQVAEVHGDLTTARRTAVIVPGSDIDLQSFDRATDPYGTPSGMARALRQATEELATDSRTAVIAWAGYTTPVGLGLDAATEDLARAGATRLTRLLDGLAVSTTPQAPPTVF
;
A
#
# COMPACT_ATOMS: atom_id res chain seq x y z
N MET A 1 -35.68 -22.29 70.43
CA MET A 1 -35.18 -23.59 69.94
C MET A 1 -35.25 -23.61 68.41
N ARG A 2 -34.31 -24.32 67.78
CA ARG A 2 -34.09 -24.57 66.34
C ARG A 2 -33.50 -23.44 65.48
N ARG A 3 -32.19 -23.61 65.24
CA ARG A 3 -31.38 -23.07 64.13
C ARG A 3 -31.80 -23.74 62.80
N PHE A 4 -31.52 -23.06 61.68
CA PHE A 4 -30.82 -23.51 60.44
C PHE A 4 -31.22 -22.54 59.29
N ARG A 5 -30.36 -21.59 58.88
CA ARG A 5 -29.50 -21.63 57.66
C ARG A 5 -30.28 -22.17 56.45
N THR A 6 -30.45 -21.52 55.31
CA THR A 6 -29.54 -20.77 54.41
C THR A 6 -30.41 -20.46 53.17
N ARG A 7 -30.31 -19.40 52.37
CA ARG A 7 -29.25 -19.02 51.42
C ARG A 7 -29.77 -17.78 50.68
N ARG A 8 -28.87 -16.85 50.36
CA ARG A 8 -29.13 -15.67 49.53
C ARG A 8 -29.48 -16.10 48.10
N ALA A 9 -30.50 -15.48 47.50
CA ALA A 9 -30.68 -15.42 46.05
C ALA A 9 -30.85 -13.95 45.66
N ILE A 10 -29.86 -13.42 44.95
CA ILE A 10 -29.87 -12.09 44.36
C ILE A 10 -30.65 -12.23 43.05
N ALA A 11 -31.80 -11.58 42.95
CA ALA A 11 -32.56 -11.49 41.71
C ALA A 11 -31.84 -10.50 40.76
N ALA A 12 -31.35 -10.99 39.63
CA ALA A 12 -30.81 -10.17 38.56
C ALA A 12 -31.96 -9.62 37.71
N THR A 13 -32.02 -8.28 37.63
CA THR A 13 -32.99 -7.50 36.86
C THR A 13 -32.76 -7.72 35.36
N ALA A 14 -33.81 -8.15 34.66
CA ALA A 14 -33.86 -8.23 33.20
C ALA A 14 -33.92 -6.82 32.59
N VAL A 15 -33.01 -6.50 31.67
CA VAL A 15 -33.13 -5.35 30.76
C VAL A 15 -33.57 -5.88 29.40
N ALA A 16 -34.68 -5.34 28.92
CA ALA A 16 -35.40 -5.74 27.72
C ALA A 16 -34.63 -5.38 26.43
N LEU A 17 -34.54 -6.35 25.52
CA LEU A 17 -34.16 -6.13 24.12
C LEU A 17 -35.39 -5.62 23.36
N ALA A 18 -35.45 -4.31 23.12
CA ALA A 18 -36.40 -3.73 22.17
C ALA A 18 -35.77 -3.74 20.77
N ALA A 19 -36.27 -4.62 19.91
CA ALA A 19 -35.96 -4.62 18.48
C ALA A 19 -36.61 -3.41 17.81
N VAL A 20 -35.79 -2.47 17.33
CA VAL A 20 -36.23 -1.47 16.36
C VAL A 20 -35.98 -2.04 14.97
N LEU A 21 -37.04 -2.61 14.39
CA LEU A 21 -37.13 -2.87 12.95
C LEU A 21 -37.37 -1.54 12.24
N GLY A 22 -36.28 -0.83 11.96
CA GLY A 22 -36.26 0.30 11.04
C GLY A 22 -35.81 -0.18 9.66
N ALA A 23 -36.67 -0.03 8.66
CA ALA A 23 -36.34 -0.25 7.26
C ALA A 23 -35.27 0.76 6.80
N GLY A 24 -34.02 0.34 6.89
CA GLY A 24 -32.85 0.98 6.28
C GLY A 24 -31.86 -0.13 6.00
N GLY A 25 -31.68 -0.46 4.72
CA GLY A 25 -30.75 -1.50 4.31
C GLY A 25 -29.35 -1.14 4.79
N TRP A 26 -28.78 -1.96 5.67
CA TRP A 26 -27.35 -1.98 5.89
C TRP A 26 -26.72 -2.58 4.64
N THR A 27 -26.44 -1.75 3.64
CA THR A 27 -25.50 -2.15 2.59
C THR A 27 -24.13 -2.24 3.25
N ALA A 28 -23.74 -3.44 3.64
CA ALA A 28 -22.35 -3.71 4.03
C ALA A 28 -21.47 -3.35 2.84
N ASP A 29 -20.67 -2.28 2.99
CA ASP A 29 -19.72 -1.82 1.97
C ASP A 29 -18.57 -2.83 1.90
N THR A 30 -18.81 -3.94 1.21
CA THR A 30 -17.86 -5.04 1.07
C THR A 30 -16.73 -4.62 0.15
N GLN A 31 -15.55 -4.41 0.72
CA GLN A 31 -14.37 -4.05 -0.05
C GLN A 31 -13.95 -5.21 -0.95
N THR A 32 -13.69 -4.91 -2.22
CA THR A 32 -13.13 -5.86 -3.16
C THR A 32 -11.62 -5.67 -3.26
N ALA A 33 -10.88 -6.77 -3.18
CA ALA A 33 -9.44 -6.74 -3.30
C ALA A 33 -9.05 -6.18 -4.68
N VAL A 34 -8.22 -5.12 -4.72
CA VAL A 34 -7.58 -4.71 -5.96
C VAL A 34 -6.48 -5.74 -6.24
N THR A 35 -6.86 -6.76 -7.02
CA THR A 35 -6.01 -7.86 -7.45
C THR A 35 -5.69 -7.71 -8.94
N GLY A 36 -4.70 -8.49 -9.40
CA GLY A 36 -4.25 -8.47 -10.78
C GLY A 36 -3.17 -7.42 -11.07
N PRO A 37 -2.70 -7.37 -12.32
CA PRO A 37 -1.53 -6.59 -12.69
C PRO A 37 -1.82 -5.07 -12.62
N PRO A 38 -0.77 -4.23 -12.53
CA PRO A 38 -0.92 -2.78 -12.47
C PRO A 38 -1.67 -2.20 -13.68
N PRO A 39 -2.29 -1.01 -13.56
CA PRO A 39 -2.86 -0.31 -14.71
C PRO A 39 -1.81 -0.10 -15.81
N GLY A 40 -2.20 -0.30 -17.07
CA GLY A 40 -1.30 -0.18 -18.22
C GLY A 40 -0.54 -1.47 -18.58
N SER A 41 -0.72 -2.58 -17.85
CA SER A 41 0.00 -3.84 -18.13
C SER A 41 -0.26 -4.43 -19.52
N ALA A 42 -1.45 -4.20 -20.09
CA ALA A 42 -1.74 -4.59 -21.48
C ALA A 42 -0.89 -3.78 -22.48
N ALA A 43 -0.78 -2.47 -22.28
CA ALA A 43 0.05 -1.60 -23.12
C ALA A 43 1.55 -1.89 -22.96
N TRP A 44 1.98 -2.21 -21.74
CA TRP A 44 3.33 -2.68 -21.45
C TRP A 44 3.67 -3.95 -22.21
N THR A 45 2.83 -4.99 -22.10
CA THR A 45 3.08 -6.29 -22.74
C THR A 45 3.06 -6.20 -24.28
N ALA A 46 2.29 -5.25 -24.80
CA ALA A 46 2.24 -4.95 -26.24
C ALA A 46 3.35 -3.98 -26.71
N ASP A 47 4.19 -3.44 -25.83
CA ASP A 47 5.22 -2.48 -26.22
C ASP A 47 6.43 -3.19 -26.84
N ASP A 48 6.60 -3.01 -28.15
CA ASP A 48 7.71 -3.49 -28.96
C ASP A 48 8.66 -2.36 -29.40
N THR A 49 8.45 -1.12 -28.92
CA THR A 49 9.11 0.09 -29.45
C THR A 49 10.63 0.08 -29.28
N LEU A 50 11.14 -0.68 -28.30
CA LEU A 50 12.57 -0.84 -28.06
C LEU A 50 13.15 -2.13 -28.68
N GLY A 51 12.36 -2.87 -29.46
CA GLY A 51 12.73 -4.19 -29.98
C GLY A 51 12.87 -5.24 -28.87
N LEU A 52 12.17 -5.04 -27.75
CA LEU A 52 12.21 -5.88 -26.56
C LEU A 52 10.85 -6.55 -26.35
N ARG A 53 10.83 -7.69 -25.68
CA ARG A 53 9.60 -8.27 -25.14
C ARG A 53 9.63 -8.13 -23.62
N PRO A 54 8.86 -7.19 -23.06
CA PRO A 54 8.87 -6.98 -21.62
C PRO A 54 8.17 -8.16 -20.89
N PRO A 55 8.59 -8.46 -19.64
CA PRO A 55 8.00 -9.54 -18.84
C PRO A 55 6.54 -9.22 -18.49
N ASP A 56 5.65 -10.22 -18.57
CA ASP A 56 4.24 -10.07 -18.20
C ASP A 56 4.11 -9.77 -16.69
N PRO A 57 3.56 -8.60 -16.29
CA PRO A 57 3.40 -8.25 -14.88
C PRO A 57 2.50 -9.20 -14.08
N ALA A 58 1.65 -9.99 -14.75
CA ALA A 58 0.75 -10.95 -14.11
C ALA A 58 1.45 -12.27 -13.73
N THR A 59 2.48 -12.68 -14.47
CA THR A 59 3.08 -14.02 -14.32
C THR A 59 4.57 -14.01 -14.04
N ALA A 60 5.29 -12.96 -14.45
CA ALA A 60 6.73 -12.91 -14.28
C ALA A 60 7.12 -12.81 -12.80
N SER A 61 8.03 -13.70 -12.39
CA SER A 61 8.65 -13.66 -11.08
C SER A 61 9.52 -12.41 -10.90
N PRO A 62 9.74 -11.93 -9.67
CA PRO A 62 10.63 -10.80 -9.44
C PRO A 62 12.07 -11.03 -9.94
N ALA A 63 12.55 -12.28 -9.94
CA ALA A 63 13.85 -12.64 -10.49
C ALA A 63 13.92 -12.45 -12.02
N GLU A 64 12.86 -12.85 -12.75
CA GLU A 64 12.78 -12.64 -14.20
C GLU A 64 12.71 -11.15 -14.55
N VAL A 65 11.95 -10.36 -13.76
CA VAL A 65 11.90 -8.90 -13.90
C VAL A 65 13.28 -8.28 -13.66
N ALA A 66 13.97 -8.69 -12.59
CA ALA A 66 15.31 -8.21 -12.27
C ALA A 66 16.32 -8.52 -13.40
N ALA A 67 16.29 -9.75 -13.92
CA ALA A 67 17.13 -10.17 -15.04
C ALA A 67 16.84 -9.37 -16.32
N PHE A 68 15.56 -9.12 -16.60
CA PHE A 68 15.16 -8.27 -17.73
C PHE A 68 15.77 -6.87 -17.63
N PHE A 69 15.58 -6.17 -16.50
CA PHE A 69 16.11 -4.82 -16.34
C PHE A 69 17.65 -4.80 -16.30
N ALA A 70 18.29 -5.80 -15.70
CA ALA A 70 19.76 -5.92 -15.70
C ALA A 70 20.35 -6.04 -17.12
N GLY A 71 19.59 -6.59 -18.08
CA GLY A 71 20.00 -6.65 -19.49
C GLY A 71 19.81 -5.35 -20.28
N LEU A 72 19.25 -4.30 -19.68
CA LEU A 72 18.98 -3.02 -20.34
C LEU A 72 20.02 -1.96 -19.98
N THR A 73 20.31 -1.07 -20.94
CA THR A 73 21.05 0.15 -20.64
C THR A 73 20.18 1.10 -19.78
N PRO A 74 20.79 1.98 -18.98
CA PRO A 74 20.06 2.96 -18.17
C PRO A 74 19.05 3.79 -18.98
N GLU A 75 19.39 4.17 -20.21
CA GLU A 75 18.51 4.95 -21.09
C GLU A 75 17.26 4.16 -21.48
N ARG A 76 17.40 2.86 -21.74
CA ARG A 76 16.26 1.98 -22.05
C ARG A 76 15.39 1.74 -20.82
N GLN A 77 15.99 1.57 -19.64
CA GLN A 77 15.25 1.48 -18.38
C GLN A 77 14.42 2.75 -18.14
N ASP A 78 15.04 3.92 -18.29
CA ASP A 78 14.39 5.21 -18.13
C ASP A 78 13.28 5.44 -19.15
N ALA A 79 13.48 5.05 -20.41
CA ALA A 79 12.45 5.13 -21.44
C ALA A 79 11.22 4.28 -21.10
N LEU A 80 11.42 3.06 -20.60
CA LEU A 80 10.34 2.19 -20.13
C LEU A 80 9.62 2.79 -18.92
N ALA A 81 10.35 3.32 -17.94
CA ALA A 81 9.77 3.99 -16.77
C ALA A 81 8.95 5.24 -17.15
N ALA A 82 9.37 5.99 -18.17
CA ALA A 82 8.65 7.16 -18.64
C ALA A 82 7.37 6.80 -19.42
N ARG A 83 7.40 5.71 -20.21
CA ARG A 83 6.26 5.25 -21.01
C ARG A 83 5.22 4.49 -20.20
N HIS A 84 5.67 3.70 -19.22
CA HIS A 84 4.82 2.81 -18.41
C HIS A 84 5.05 3.01 -16.91
N PRO A 85 4.87 4.23 -16.38
CA PRO A 85 5.25 4.56 -15.01
C PRO A 85 4.51 3.73 -13.96
N LEU A 86 3.20 3.50 -14.14
CA LEU A 86 2.40 2.66 -13.24
C LEU A 86 2.81 1.17 -13.28
N VAL A 87 3.38 0.69 -14.39
CA VAL A 87 3.83 -0.71 -14.47
C VAL A 87 5.21 -0.83 -13.84
N VAL A 88 6.20 -0.07 -14.32
CA VAL A 88 7.58 -0.14 -13.83
C VAL A 88 7.66 0.17 -12.33
N GLY A 89 6.88 1.14 -11.85
CA GLY A 89 6.81 1.49 -10.43
C GLY A 89 6.30 0.35 -9.53
N ASN A 90 5.47 -0.55 -10.06
CA ASN A 90 4.89 -1.68 -9.32
C ASN A 90 5.51 -3.05 -9.66
N LEU A 91 6.52 -3.09 -10.54
CA LEU A 91 7.21 -4.33 -10.89
C LEU A 91 8.24 -4.68 -9.82
N ASP A 92 7.87 -5.60 -8.92
CA ASP A 92 8.83 -6.24 -8.01
C ASP A 92 9.96 -6.91 -8.79
N GLY A 93 11.20 -6.62 -8.38
CA GLY A 93 12.42 -6.99 -9.10
C GLY A 93 13.01 -5.87 -9.96
N ALA A 94 12.23 -4.85 -10.34
CA ALA A 94 12.79 -3.68 -11.03
C ALA A 94 13.75 -2.89 -10.11
N PRO A 95 14.79 -2.23 -10.65
CA PRO A 95 15.74 -1.46 -9.85
C PRO A 95 15.03 -0.42 -8.96
N VAL A 96 15.38 -0.38 -7.68
CA VAL A 96 14.69 0.46 -6.67
C VAL A 96 14.60 1.93 -7.10
N ARG A 97 15.69 2.53 -7.58
CA ARG A 97 15.70 3.93 -8.03
C ARG A 97 14.80 4.15 -9.26
N LEU A 98 14.71 3.15 -10.13
CA LEU A 98 13.83 3.19 -11.30
C LEU A 98 12.37 3.17 -10.86
N ARG A 99 12.02 2.34 -9.85
CA ARG A 99 10.68 2.31 -9.26
C ARG A 99 10.29 3.65 -8.65
N TYR A 100 11.20 4.28 -7.90
CA TYR A 100 10.95 5.62 -7.33
C TYR A 100 10.65 6.65 -8.41
N ARG A 101 11.47 6.67 -9.48
CA ARG A 101 11.27 7.58 -10.62
C ARG A 101 9.94 7.31 -11.33
N ALA A 102 9.65 6.04 -11.63
CA ALA A 102 8.42 5.64 -12.29
C ALA A 102 7.17 6.03 -11.46
N ASN A 103 7.19 5.78 -10.15
CA ASN A 103 6.09 6.17 -9.27
C ASN A 103 5.95 7.69 -9.12
N ALA A 104 7.04 8.45 -9.12
CA ALA A 104 6.97 9.92 -9.15
C ALA A 104 6.30 10.42 -10.45
N LEU A 105 6.61 9.83 -11.60
CA LEU A 105 5.95 10.15 -12.87
C LEU A 105 4.46 9.75 -12.84
N ALA A 106 4.14 8.58 -12.28
CA ALA A 106 2.76 8.12 -12.12
C ALA A 106 1.95 9.05 -11.22
N LEU A 107 2.48 9.42 -10.05
CA LEU A 107 1.87 10.36 -9.12
C LEU A 107 1.61 11.73 -9.77
N ALA A 108 2.58 12.24 -10.53
CA ALA A 108 2.42 13.51 -11.25
C ALA A 108 1.32 13.43 -12.31
N ALA A 109 1.27 12.35 -13.09
CA ALA A 109 0.25 12.12 -14.10
C ALA A 109 -1.16 11.98 -13.48
N GLU A 110 -1.30 11.17 -12.43
CA GLU A 110 -2.58 10.99 -11.74
C GLU A 110 -3.02 12.27 -11.03
N ARG A 111 -2.09 13.07 -10.48
CA ARG A 111 -2.41 14.38 -9.93
C ARG A 111 -2.99 15.31 -10.99
N ALA A 112 -2.42 15.34 -12.18
CA ALA A 112 -2.94 16.15 -13.28
C ALA A 112 -4.36 15.70 -13.69
N ARG A 113 -4.62 14.38 -13.73
CA ARG A 113 -5.96 13.83 -14.00
C ARG A 113 -6.98 14.25 -12.94
N GLU A 114 -6.62 14.15 -11.66
CA GLU A 114 -7.51 14.53 -10.56
C GLU A 114 -7.75 16.05 -10.53
N LEU A 115 -6.76 16.88 -10.84
CA LEU A 115 -6.97 18.33 -10.98
C LEU A 115 -7.93 18.67 -12.13
N ALA A 116 -7.86 17.96 -13.25
CA ALA A 116 -8.81 18.12 -14.34
C ALA A 116 -10.24 17.73 -13.88
N ARG A 117 -10.38 16.56 -13.24
CA ARG A 117 -11.66 16.10 -12.66
C ARG A 117 -12.23 17.09 -11.64
N ALA A 118 -11.40 17.73 -10.83
CA ALA A 118 -11.81 18.73 -9.84
C ALA A 118 -12.49 19.98 -10.42
N THR A 119 -12.40 20.17 -11.74
CA THR A 119 -12.99 21.30 -12.47
C THR A 119 -13.92 20.88 -13.61
N ASP A 120 -14.17 19.58 -13.77
CA ASP A 120 -14.98 19.05 -14.87
C ASP A 120 -16.46 19.41 -14.67
N PRO A 121 -17.07 20.21 -15.57
CA PRO A 121 -18.46 20.64 -15.42
C PRO A 121 -19.47 19.49 -15.48
N ALA A 122 -19.07 18.31 -15.96
CA ALA A 122 -19.94 17.13 -15.99
C ALA A 122 -20.03 16.38 -14.65
N LEU A 123 -19.18 16.72 -13.68
CA LEU A 123 -19.10 16.04 -12.38
C LEU A 123 -19.82 16.82 -11.27
N THR A 124 -20.19 16.10 -10.20
CA THR A 124 -20.87 16.70 -9.05
C THR A 124 -19.89 17.48 -8.17
N PRO A 125 -20.38 18.41 -7.32
CA PRO A 125 -19.52 19.07 -6.32
C PRO A 125 -18.80 18.10 -5.38
N GLN A 126 -19.42 16.96 -5.07
CA GLN A 126 -18.81 15.90 -4.26
C GLN A 126 -17.66 15.23 -5.00
N ASP A 127 -17.82 14.93 -6.30
CA ASP A 127 -16.75 14.38 -7.13
C ASP A 127 -15.58 15.35 -7.24
N HIS A 128 -15.86 16.65 -7.37
CA HIS A 128 -14.82 17.67 -7.41
C HIS A 128 -14.01 17.69 -6.12
N GLU A 129 -14.68 17.61 -4.97
CA GLU A 129 -14.00 17.62 -3.67
C GLU A 129 -13.17 16.37 -3.44
N ALA A 130 -13.70 15.20 -3.82
CA ALA A 130 -12.95 13.96 -3.80
C ALA A 130 -11.70 14.03 -4.70
N ALA A 131 -11.83 14.64 -5.88
CA ALA A 131 -10.71 14.83 -6.80
C ALA A 131 -9.65 15.80 -6.25
N ARG A 132 -10.06 16.92 -5.63
CA ARG A 132 -9.13 17.83 -4.95
C ARG A 132 -8.37 17.14 -3.82
N THR A 133 -9.09 16.35 -3.02
CA THR A 133 -8.50 15.58 -1.92
C THR A 133 -7.45 14.59 -2.44
N ARG A 134 -7.75 13.85 -3.52
CA ARG A 134 -6.79 12.94 -4.16
C ARG A 134 -5.59 13.68 -4.74
N ALA A 135 -5.82 14.76 -5.48
CA ALA A 135 -4.75 15.58 -6.06
C ALA A 135 -3.79 16.14 -4.99
N GLU A 136 -4.34 16.56 -3.86
CA GLU A 136 -3.55 17.02 -2.71
C GLU A 136 -2.73 15.89 -2.09
N ARG A 137 -3.32 14.68 -1.96
CA ARG A 137 -2.56 13.51 -1.50
C ARG A 137 -1.40 13.16 -2.42
N TYR A 138 -1.59 13.24 -3.73
CA TYR A 138 -0.52 12.97 -4.69
C TYR A 138 0.56 14.06 -4.63
N ARG A 139 0.18 15.32 -4.38
CA ARG A 139 1.12 16.42 -4.13
C ARG A 139 2.03 16.11 -2.94
N THR A 140 1.45 15.72 -1.80
CA THR A 140 2.25 15.44 -0.59
C THR A 140 3.15 14.21 -0.73
N LEU A 141 2.85 13.28 -1.64
CA LEU A 141 3.72 12.14 -1.98
C LEU A 141 4.87 12.54 -2.92
N LEU A 142 4.72 13.61 -3.69
CA LEU A 142 5.76 14.16 -4.57
C LEU A 142 6.72 15.10 -3.83
N ASP A 143 6.26 15.70 -2.73
CA ASP A 143 7.04 16.65 -1.94
C ASP A 143 8.07 15.97 -1.02
N GLY A 144 9.00 16.76 -0.49
CA GLY A 144 9.83 16.37 0.65
C GLY A 144 10.85 15.26 0.37
N GLY A 145 11.08 14.89 -0.90
CA GLY A 145 12.02 13.84 -1.27
C GLY A 145 11.56 12.44 -0.87
N ARG A 146 10.24 12.23 -0.73
CA ARG A 146 9.65 10.93 -0.37
C ARG A 146 9.99 9.87 -1.41
N GLN A 147 10.22 8.65 -0.94
CA GLN A 147 10.61 7.51 -1.78
C GLN A 147 9.45 6.53 -1.89
N VAL A 148 8.66 6.67 -2.96
CA VAL A 148 7.49 5.81 -3.22
C VAL A 148 7.92 4.59 -4.02
N LEU A 149 7.91 3.42 -3.38
CA LEU A 149 8.31 2.13 -3.96
C LEU A 149 7.19 1.46 -4.77
N ALA A 150 5.93 1.69 -4.40
CA ALA A 150 4.76 1.21 -5.13
C ALA A 150 3.61 2.21 -5.03
N PHE A 151 2.81 2.33 -6.09
CA PHE A 151 1.66 3.24 -6.16
C PHE A 151 0.61 2.70 -7.12
N ASP A 152 -0.61 2.50 -6.64
CA ASP A 152 -1.76 2.12 -7.46
C ASP A 152 -2.94 3.02 -7.10
N PRO A 153 -3.48 3.84 -8.03
CA PRO A 153 -4.58 4.76 -7.75
C PRO A 153 -5.96 4.08 -7.73
N ARG A 154 -6.06 2.79 -8.11
CA ARG A 154 -7.35 2.08 -8.23
C ARG A 154 -8.03 1.93 -6.87
N GLY A 155 -9.35 2.08 -6.86
CA GLY A 155 -10.17 1.94 -5.65
C GLY A 155 -9.77 2.99 -4.59
N ARG A 156 -9.55 2.52 -3.36
CA ARG A 156 -9.03 3.34 -2.25
C ARG A 156 -7.53 3.64 -2.38
N GLY A 157 -6.86 3.00 -3.33
CA GLY A 157 -5.45 3.17 -3.64
C GLY A 157 -4.53 2.35 -2.73
N GLN A 158 -3.36 2.02 -3.26
CA GLN A 158 -2.29 1.29 -2.57
C GLN A 158 -0.98 2.07 -2.68
N VAL A 159 -0.16 2.01 -1.65
CA VAL A 159 1.14 2.69 -1.60
C VAL A 159 2.15 1.94 -0.75
N ALA A 160 3.41 1.98 -1.17
CA ALA A 160 4.54 1.60 -0.33
C ALA A 160 5.54 2.75 -0.31
N GLU A 161 5.86 3.27 0.87
CA GLU A 161 6.85 4.33 1.06
C GLU A 161 8.06 3.80 1.83
N VAL A 162 9.25 4.21 1.40
CA VAL A 162 10.52 3.88 2.04
C VAL A 162 11.03 5.04 2.88
N HIS A 163 11.41 4.72 4.12
CA HIS A 163 12.12 5.60 5.04
C HIS A 163 13.56 5.12 5.16
N GLY A 164 14.53 5.93 4.75
CA GLY A 164 15.96 5.58 4.66
C GLY A 164 16.43 5.35 3.23
N ASP A 165 17.60 4.71 3.06
CA ASP A 165 18.13 4.35 1.74
C ASP A 165 18.07 2.84 1.53
N LEU A 166 17.02 2.38 0.85
CA LEU A 166 16.82 0.96 0.55
C LEU A 166 17.92 0.36 -0.36
N THR A 167 18.63 1.18 -1.14
CA THR A 167 19.69 0.69 -2.04
C THR A 167 20.99 0.33 -1.31
N THR A 168 21.22 0.93 -0.15
CA THR A 168 22.42 0.69 0.66
C THR A 168 22.11 0.07 2.03
N ALA A 169 20.82 -0.13 2.32
CA ALA A 169 20.35 -0.74 3.55
C ALA A 169 20.89 -2.16 3.71
N ARG A 170 21.45 -2.43 4.88
CA ARG A 170 21.85 -3.76 5.34
C ARG A 170 20.70 -4.49 6.02
N ARG A 171 19.74 -3.74 6.57
CA ARG A 171 18.55 -4.25 7.25
C ARG A 171 17.32 -3.56 6.70
N THR A 172 16.28 -4.35 6.46
CA THR A 172 15.01 -3.84 5.95
C THR A 172 13.88 -4.30 6.87
N ALA A 173 13.04 -3.38 7.28
CA ALA A 173 11.79 -3.67 7.99
C ALA A 173 10.60 -3.28 7.12
N VAL A 174 9.49 -4.02 7.23
CA VAL A 174 8.24 -3.74 6.53
C VAL A 174 7.13 -3.63 7.56
N ILE A 175 6.45 -2.49 7.62
CA ILE A 175 5.27 -2.26 8.45
C ILE A 175 4.03 -2.55 7.62
N VAL A 176 3.24 -3.53 8.04
CA VAL A 176 2.00 -3.96 7.38
C VAL A 176 0.79 -3.53 8.23
N PRO A 177 -0.12 -2.70 7.71
CA PRO A 177 -1.31 -2.31 8.46
C PRO A 177 -2.30 -3.47 8.57
N GLY A 178 -3.06 -3.50 9.66
CA GLY A 178 -4.13 -4.48 9.89
C GLY A 178 -5.43 -4.16 9.14
N SER A 179 -6.04 -3.00 9.40
CA SER A 179 -7.31 -2.57 8.81
C SER A 179 -7.33 -1.06 8.54
N ASP A 180 -8.32 -0.60 7.75
CA ASP A 180 -8.66 0.81 7.56
C ASP A 180 -7.54 1.71 7.01
N ILE A 181 -6.46 1.12 6.47
CA ILE A 181 -5.36 1.84 5.84
C ILE A 181 -5.45 1.75 4.32
N ASP A 182 -5.34 2.89 3.67
CA ASP A 182 -5.21 3.02 2.23
C ASP A 182 -4.27 4.18 1.87
N LEU A 183 -4.17 4.48 0.58
CA LEU A 183 -3.34 5.57 0.05
C LEU A 183 -3.64 6.96 0.67
N GLN A 184 -4.86 7.21 1.14
CA GLN A 184 -5.23 8.47 1.79
C GLN A 184 -4.89 8.47 3.28
N SER A 185 -4.99 7.32 3.95
CA SER A 185 -4.90 7.22 5.41
C SER A 185 -3.58 6.64 5.97
N PHE A 186 -2.68 6.13 5.12
CA PHE A 186 -1.41 5.51 5.54
C PHE A 186 -0.40 6.47 6.20
N ASP A 187 -0.63 7.77 6.09
CA ASP A 187 0.22 8.82 6.63
C ASP A 187 -0.59 10.04 7.08
N ARG A 188 -0.37 10.48 8.32
CA ARG A 188 -1.00 11.64 8.94
C ARG A 188 0.03 12.38 9.79
N ALA A 189 0.13 13.71 9.61
CA ALA A 189 1.05 14.54 10.37
C ALA A 189 0.74 14.57 11.87
N THR A 190 -0.53 14.44 12.25
CA THR A 190 -1.02 14.55 13.64
C THR A 190 -1.10 13.22 14.38
N ASP A 191 -0.79 12.10 13.72
CA ASP A 191 -0.89 10.74 14.28
C ASP A 191 0.30 9.87 13.86
N PRO A 192 1.48 10.11 14.46
CA PRO A 192 2.71 9.44 14.09
C PRO A 192 2.76 7.96 14.53
N TYR A 193 1.85 7.49 15.38
CA TYR A 193 1.85 6.08 15.83
C TYR A 193 0.66 5.28 15.29
N GLY A 194 -0.43 5.93 14.89
CA GLY A 194 -1.60 5.28 14.28
C GLY A 194 -1.53 5.15 12.76
N THR A 195 -0.38 5.42 12.14
CA THR A 195 -0.19 5.34 10.69
C THR A 195 1.07 4.55 10.33
N PRO A 196 1.05 3.70 9.28
CA PRO A 196 2.24 2.98 8.84
C PRO A 196 3.44 3.87 8.55
N SER A 197 3.23 5.03 7.91
CA SER A 197 4.35 5.94 7.66
C SER A 197 4.91 6.54 8.95
N GLY A 198 4.06 6.85 9.93
CA GLY A 198 4.51 7.32 11.23
C GLY A 198 5.30 6.26 12.00
N MET A 199 4.78 5.03 12.06
CA MET A 199 5.45 3.89 12.67
C MET A 199 6.81 3.60 12.01
N ALA A 200 6.88 3.69 10.68
CA ALA A 200 8.13 3.50 9.95
C ALA A 200 9.19 4.56 10.30
N ARG A 201 8.79 5.84 10.42
CA ARG A 201 9.69 6.91 10.88
C ARG A 201 10.17 6.66 12.31
N ALA A 202 9.27 6.31 13.22
CA ALA A 202 9.59 6.05 14.63
C ALA A 202 10.56 4.87 14.77
N LEU A 203 10.32 3.76 14.05
CA LEU A 203 11.21 2.60 14.06
C LEU A 203 12.60 2.93 13.52
N ARG A 204 12.66 3.70 12.42
CA ARG A 204 13.94 4.14 11.85
C ARG A 204 14.70 5.02 12.82
N GLN A 205 14.04 6.03 13.40
CA GLN A 205 14.66 6.93 14.37
C GLN A 205 15.20 6.16 15.58
N ALA A 206 14.41 5.26 16.16
CA ALA A 206 14.84 4.43 17.28
C ALA A 206 16.06 3.55 16.92
N THR A 207 16.12 3.04 15.69
CA THR A 207 17.25 2.22 15.23
C THR A 207 18.53 3.06 15.06
N GLU A 208 18.40 4.28 14.53
CA GLU A 208 19.52 5.23 14.37
C GLU A 208 20.07 5.68 15.73
N GLU A 209 19.21 5.88 16.73
CA GLU A 209 19.61 6.23 18.10
C GLU A 209 20.37 5.09 18.80
N LEU A 210 20.02 3.83 18.51
CA LEU A 210 20.63 2.65 19.14
C LEU A 210 21.93 2.19 18.46
N ALA A 211 22.13 2.49 17.17
CA ALA A 211 23.29 2.01 16.42
C ALA A 211 23.70 2.96 15.28
N THR A 212 24.87 3.58 15.42
CA THR A 212 25.37 4.63 14.51
C THR A 212 25.77 4.14 13.12
N ASP A 213 25.99 2.83 12.92
CA ASP A 213 26.26 2.20 11.60
C ASP A 213 25.07 1.36 11.10
N SER A 214 23.88 1.54 11.67
CA SER A 214 22.68 0.81 11.22
C SER A 214 22.13 1.41 9.93
N ARG A 215 22.63 0.93 8.78
CA ARG A 215 22.02 1.21 7.47
C ARG A 215 20.68 0.48 7.36
N THR A 216 19.64 1.06 7.96
CA THR A 216 18.30 0.48 8.03
C THR A 216 17.34 1.26 7.14
N ALA A 217 16.58 0.53 6.32
CA ALA A 217 15.42 1.07 5.62
C ALA A 217 14.14 0.47 6.19
N VAL A 218 13.10 1.29 6.34
CA VAL A 218 11.78 0.83 6.80
C VAL A 218 10.74 1.15 5.75
N ILE A 219 9.97 0.16 5.33
CA ILE A 219 8.93 0.28 4.31
C ILE A 219 7.57 0.35 5.00
N ALA A 220 6.89 1.49 4.88
CA ALA A 220 5.47 1.60 5.24
C ALA A 220 4.63 1.05 4.08
N TRP A 221 4.05 -0.14 4.25
CA TRP A 221 3.45 -0.89 3.16
C TRP A 221 1.93 -0.97 3.28
N ALA A 222 1.22 -0.08 2.59
CA ALA A 222 -0.21 -0.17 2.32
C ALA A 222 -0.45 -0.72 0.90
N GLY A 223 0.23 -1.82 0.57
CA GLY A 223 0.27 -2.39 -0.79
C GLY A 223 -0.86 -3.38 -1.12
N TYR A 224 -1.92 -3.42 -0.32
CA TYR A 224 -3.08 -4.28 -0.50
C TYR A 224 -4.36 -3.56 -0.08
N THR A 225 -5.52 -4.06 -0.51
CA THR A 225 -6.80 -3.54 -0.02
C THR A 225 -7.02 -4.08 1.40
N THR A 226 -6.90 -3.22 2.41
CA THR A 226 -7.23 -3.60 3.78
C THR A 226 -8.75 -3.76 3.95
N PRO A 227 -9.20 -4.61 4.88
CA PRO A 227 -10.60 -4.59 5.32
C PRO A 227 -10.97 -3.20 5.90
N VAL A 228 -12.27 -2.88 5.83
CA VAL A 228 -12.86 -1.68 6.46
C VAL A 228 -13.77 -2.14 7.59
N GLY A 229 -13.46 -1.73 8.82
CA GLY A 229 -14.15 -2.19 10.02
C GLY A 229 -14.06 -3.71 10.26
N LEU A 230 -14.98 -4.24 11.07
CA LEU A 230 -15.16 -5.68 11.31
C LEU A 230 -16.03 -6.27 10.19
N GLY A 231 -15.45 -6.47 9.01
CA GLY A 231 -16.13 -7.10 7.87
C GLY A 231 -16.57 -8.55 8.16
N LEU A 232 -17.37 -9.14 7.26
CA LEU A 232 -17.67 -10.58 7.30
C LEU A 232 -16.34 -11.35 7.23
N ASP A 233 -16.12 -12.30 8.14
CA ASP A 233 -14.84 -13.00 8.31
C ASP A 233 -14.27 -13.55 6.98
N ALA A 234 -15.12 -14.06 6.09
CA ALA A 234 -14.71 -14.57 4.77
C ALA A 234 -14.15 -13.48 3.83
N ALA A 235 -14.76 -12.29 3.80
CA ALA A 235 -14.26 -11.17 2.99
C ALA A 235 -12.91 -10.66 3.54
N THR A 236 -12.77 -10.64 4.86
CA THR A 236 -11.52 -10.30 5.53
C THR A 236 -10.42 -11.33 5.23
N GLU A 237 -10.76 -12.62 5.19
CA GLU A 237 -9.83 -13.70 4.84
C GLU A 237 -9.35 -13.60 3.39
N ASP A 238 -10.24 -13.32 2.44
CA ASP A 238 -9.88 -13.17 1.03
C ASP A 238 -8.96 -11.95 0.80
N LEU A 239 -9.24 -10.83 1.48
CA LEU A 239 -8.38 -9.64 1.47
C LEU A 239 -7.00 -9.94 2.08
N ALA A 240 -6.96 -10.66 3.20
CA ALA A 240 -5.71 -11.07 3.85
C ALA A 240 -4.89 -12.02 2.96
N ARG A 241 -5.55 -12.98 2.28
CA ARG A 241 -4.89 -13.90 1.34
C ARG A 241 -4.29 -13.15 0.15
N ALA A 242 -5.05 -12.23 -0.45
CA ALA A 242 -4.56 -11.37 -1.52
C ALA A 242 -3.40 -10.47 -1.06
N GLY A 243 -3.49 -9.92 0.14
CA GLY A 243 -2.41 -9.15 0.78
C GLY A 243 -1.15 -9.99 0.99
N ALA A 244 -1.27 -11.21 1.51
CA ALA A 244 -0.15 -12.11 1.72
C ALA A 244 0.59 -12.42 0.40
N THR A 245 -0.13 -12.73 -0.69
CA THR A 245 0.49 -12.94 -2.00
C THR A 245 1.28 -11.71 -2.48
N ARG A 246 0.74 -10.50 -2.32
CA ARG A 246 1.44 -9.26 -2.71
C ARG A 246 2.64 -8.99 -1.82
N LEU A 247 2.54 -9.27 -0.52
CA LEU A 247 3.64 -9.10 0.42
C LEU A 247 4.79 -10.08 0.12
N THR A 248 4.49 -11.36 -0.11
CA THR A 248 5.52 -12.34 -0.53
C THR A 248 6.24 -11.89 -1.77
N ARG A 249 5.50 -11.44 -2.80
CA ARG A 249 6.09 -10.96 -4.05
C ARG A 249 6.97 -9.71 -3.84
N LEU A 250 6.57 -8.78 -2.96
CA LEU A 250 7.43 -7.65 -2.57
C LEU A 250 8.73 -8.17 -1.95
N LEU A 251 8.65 -9.08 -0.98
CA LEU A 251 9.83 -9.62 -0.29
C LEU A 251 10.78 -10.33 -1.25
N ASP A 252 10.26 -11.13 -2.17
CA ASP A 252 11.03 -11.76 -3.25
C ASP A 252 11.69 -10.72 -4.16
N GLY A 253 10.98 -9.64 -4.48
CA GLY A 253 11.51 -8.51 -5.25
C GLY A 253 12.63 -7.77 -4.53
N LEU A 254 12.50 -7.54 -3.22
CA LEU A 254 13.55 -6.93 -2.40
C LEU A 254 14.80 -7.83 -2.36
N ALA A 255 14.63 -9.15 -2.26
CA ALA A 255 15.74 -10.10 -2.22
C ALA A 255 16.62 -10.06 -3.47
N VAL A 256 16.05 -9.74 -4.64
CA VAL A 256 16.79 -9.66 -5.92
C VAL A 256 17.22 -8.26 -6.33
N SER A 257 16.60 -7.21 -5.77
CA SER A 257 16.85 -5.80 -6.16
C SER A 257 17.63 -5.01 -5.10
N THR A 258 17.91 -5.61 -3.94
CA THR A 258 18.69 -5.02 -2.85
C THR A 258 19.78 -6.01 -2.40
N THR A 259 20.70 -5.56 -1.55
CA THR A 259 21.77 -6.40 -0.99
C THR A 259 21.71 -6.45 0.54
N PRO A 260 20.65 -7.04 1.13
CA PRO A 260 20.48 -7.03 2.57
C PRO A 260 21.39 -8.07 3.23
N GLN A 261 21.77 -7.84 4.49
CA GLN A 261 22.55 -8.81 5.28
C GLN A 261 21.68 -9.93 5.87
N ALA A 262 20.37 -9.69 5.97
CA ALA A 262 19.39 -10.62 6.48
C ALA A 262 18.05 -10.42 5.73
N PRO A 263 17.16 -11.43 5.70
CA PRO A 263 15.82 -11.26 5.17
C PRO A 263 15.07 -10.08 5.82
N PRO A 264 14.17 -9.38 5.10
CA PRO A 264 13.39 -8.31 5.70
C PRO A 264 12.54 -8.81 6.87
N THR A 265 12.45 -8.01 7.93
CA THR A 265 11.54 -8.29 9.06
C THR A 265 10.18 -7.65 8.79
N VAL A 266 9.09 -8.39 9.00
CA VAL A 266 7.72 -7.92 8.82
C VAL A 266 7.09 -7.67 10.20
N PHE A 267 6.46 -6.51 10.35
CA PHE A 267 5.75 -6.07 11.55
C PHE A 267 4.30 -5.74 11.23
#